data_AF-D4DWX9-F1
#
_entry.id   AF-D4DWX9-F1
#
_cell.length_a   1.000
_cell.length_b   1.000
_cell.length_c   1.000
_cell.angle_alpha   90.00
_cell.angle_beta   90.00
_cell.angle_gamma   90.00
#
_symmetry.space_group_name_H-M   'P 1'
#
loop_
_entity.id
_entity.type
_entity.pdbx_description
1 polymer ?
#
loop_
_entity_poly.entity_id
_entity_poly.type
_entity_poly.pdbx_seq_one_letter_code
_entity_poly.pdbx_strand_id
1 'polypeptide(L)'
;MDAEHANPLILTGDYANNPAAQRFVDKMVNEHGFDRQQLHSVLAQTRRLDWVIRLMDRQAPTPTGRPPSGPNGAWLRYRNKFITPDNIPNGVAFWNQYADALARAHQVYGVPPEIIVGIIGVETRWGRVMGKTRIIDALATLSFDYPRRATYFTGELETFLLMARKEGRDPLDLRGSYAGAMGYGQFMPTSFKDYAVDFNGDGHINLWDPEDAIGSVANYFRAHGWQRDAPVAIPASGQAPLMENGFKTRYTVGALQAAGLTPQGALGHDQQVSLLRLDMGSEYQYWFGLPNFYTITRYNHSTHYAMAVWQLGEAVSRARRGNVF
;
A
#
# COMPACT_ATOMS: atom_id res chain seq x y z
N MET A 1 -5.30 30.53 50.90
CA MET A 1 -4.50 30.17 49.71
C MET A 1 -5.31 29.13 48.98
N ASP A 2 -5.96 29.61 47.93
CA ASP A 2 -6.99 28.91 47.20
C ASP A 2 -6.46 27.64 46.56
N ALA A 3 -7.17 26.53 46.77
CA ALA A 3 -7.01 25.35 45.94
C ALA A 3 -7.51 25.73 44.54
N GLU A 4 -6.58 26.00 43.63
CA GLU A 4 -6.86 26.09 42.20
C GLU A 4 -7.63 24.84 41.79
N HIS A 5 -8.91 25.02 41.46
CA HIS A 5 -9.73 24.01 40.83
C HIS A 5 -9.11 23.70 39.45
N ALA A 6 -8.17 22.75 39.41
CA ALA A 6 -7.78 22.09 38.19
C ALA A 6 -9.05 21.42 37.63
N ASN A 7 -9.70 22.13 36.70
CA ASN A 7 -10.86 21.64 35.97
C ASN A 7 -10.50 20.25 35.45
N PRO A 8 -11.29 19.19 35.71
CA PRO A 8 -10.96 17.86 35.22
C PRO A 8 -10.71 17.99 33.72
N LEU A 9 -9.52 17.55 33.28
CA LEU A 9 -9.08 17.57 31.88
C LEU A 9 -10.00 16.66 31.08
N ILE A 10 -11.17 17.16 30.70
CA ILE A 10 -12.18 16.43 29.96
C ILE A 10 -11.85 16.59 28.47
N LEU A 11 -11.82 15.46 27.76
CA LEU A 11 -11.72 15.47 26.30
C LEU A 11 -12.92 16.21 25.72
N THR A 12 -12.72 17.03 24.69
CA THR A 12 -13.79 17.79 24.02
C THR A 12 -13.86 17.42 22.53
N GLY A 13 -14.69 18.11 21.74
CA GLY A 13 -14.87 17.83 20.31
C GLY A 13 -15.67 16.56 20.02
N ASP A 14 -15.52 16.01 18.81
CA ASP A 14 -16.30 14.85 18.33
C ASP A 14 -16.10 13.60 19.21
N TYR A 15 -15.00 13.55 19.97
CA TYR A 15 -14.64 12.43 20.83
C TYR A 15 -14.84 12.70 22.34
N ALA A 16 -15.47 13.82 22.73
CA ALA A 16 -15.57 14.28 24.12
C ALA A 16 -16.01 13.21 25.14
N ASN A 17 -16.92 12.32 24.73
CA ASN A 17 -17.48 11.25 25.55
C ASN A 17 -17.24 9.86 24.97
N ASN A 18 -16.24 9.69 24.10
CA ASN A 18 -15.96 8.39 23.47
C ASN A 18 -15.10 7.51 24.41
N PRO A 19 -15.61 6.37 24.92
CA PRO A 19 -14.86 5.53 25.86
C PRO A 19 -13.61 4.89 25.22
N ALA A 20 -13.61 4.66 23.90
CA ALA A 20 -12.44 4.13 23.21
C ALA A 20 -11.34 5.19 23.11
N ALA A 21 -11.69 6.45 22.87
CA ALA A 21 -10.74 7.57 22.88
C ALA A 21 -10.11 7.76 24.26
N GLN A 22 -10.90 7.69 25.34
CA GLN A 22 -10.38 7.78 26.72
C GLN A 22 -9.38 6.65 27.03
N ARG A 23 -9.75 5.39 26.75
CA ARG A 23 -8.84 4.25 26.91
C ARG A 23 -7.56 4.38 26.08
N PHE A 24 -7.67 4.94 24.88
CA PHE A 24 -6.52 5.20 24.03
C PHE A 24 -5.59 6.25 24.64
N VAL A 25 -6.11 7.36 25.17
CA VAL A 25 -5.29 8.35 25.89
C VAL A 25 -4.61 7.72 27.09
N ASP A 26 -5.34 6.96 27.91
CA ASP A 26 -4.76 6.25 29.07
C ASP A 26 -3.62 5.34 28.65
N LYS A 27 -3.80 4.58 27.56
CA LYS A 27 -2.76 3.75 26.97
C LYS A 27 -1.52 4.57 26.58
N MET A 28 -1.70 5.64 25.80
CA MET A 28 -0.58 6.45 25.31
C MET A 28 0.20 7.15 26.44
N VAL A 29 -0.50 7.56 27.51
CA VAL A 29 0.13 8.12 28.72
C VAL A 29 0.92 7.04 29.45
N ASN A 30 0.29 5.90 29.74
CA ASN A 30 0.88 4.86 30.58
C ASN A 30 2.03 4.09 29.90
N GLU A 31 1.88 3.77 28.61
CA GLU A 31 2.85 2.94 27.89
C GLU A 31 3.95 3.76 27.22
N HIS A 32 3.63 4.99 26.77
CA HIS A 32 4.51 5.78 25.91
C HIS A 32 4.88 7.15 26.48
N GLY A 33 4.44 7.46 27.69
CA GLY A 33 4.78 8.70 28.40
C GLY A 33 4.31 9.98 27.69
N PHE A 34 3.19 9.92 26.96
CA PHE A 34 2.59 11.14 26.39
C PHE A 34 2.00 12.01 27.50
N ASP A 35 2.03 13.34 27.30
CA ASP A 35 1.28 14.26 28.15
C ASP A 35 -0.22 14.17 27.82
N ARG A 36 -1.04 13.99 28.87
CA ARG A 36 -2.49 13.82 28.73
C ARG A 36 -3.15 15.08 28.17
N GLN A 37 -2.73 16.26 28.61
CA GLN A 37 -3.34 17.52 28.20
C GLN A 37 -3.05 17.82 26.73
N GLN A 38 -1.85 17.52 26.25
CA GLN A 38 -1.47 17.59 24.84
C GLN A 38 -2.31 16.63 23.99
N LEU A 39 -2.46 15.37 24.40
CA LEU A 39 -3.30 14.40 23.69
C LEU A 39 -4.77 14.84 23.65
N HIS A 40 -5.32 15.34 24.76
CA HIS A 40 -6.68 15.88 24.77
C HIS A 40 -6.82 17.07 23.82
N SER A 41 -5.84 17.97 23.78
CA SER A 41 -5.84 19.15 22.91
C SER A 41 -5.78 18.76 21.42
N VAL A 42 -5.01 17.72 21.08
CA VAL A 42 -4.95 17.18 19.73
C VAL A 42 -6.28 16.50 19.36
N LEU A 43 -6.77 15.58 20.20
CA LEU A 43 -8.00 14.83 19.94
C LEU A 43 -9.26 15.70 19.93
N ALA A 44 -9.28 16.80 20.69
CA ALA A 44 -10.36 17.80 20.64
C ALA A 44 -10.50 18.47 19.27
N GLN A 45 -9.43 18.51 18.49
CA GLN A 45 -9.39 19.07 17.13
C GLN A 45 -9.57 18.00 16.03
N THR A 46 -9.54 16.72 16.41
CA THR A 46 -9.72 15.59 15.51
C THR A 46 -11.21 15.39 15.22
N ARG A 47 -11.54 15.16 13.94
CA ARG A 47 -12.92 15.06 13.46
C ARG A 47 -13.32 13.62 13.18
N ARG A 48 -14.57 13.26 13.52
CA ARG A 48 -15.19 12.01 13.08
C ARG A 48 -15.65 12.15 11.63
N LEU A 49 -15.18 11.25 10.76
CA LEU A 49 -15.45 11.30 9.33
C LEU A 49 -16.38 10.17 8.89
N ASP A 50 -17.70 10.38 8.93
CA ASP A 50 -18.68 9.33 8.56
C ASP A 50 -18.49 8.76 7.14
N TRP A 51 -17.97 9.57 6.22
CA TRP A 51 -17.68 9.13 4.87
C TRP A 51 -16.54 8.09 4.81
N VAL A 52 -15.59 8.13 5.76
CA VAL A 52 -14.53 7.14 5.91
C VAL A 52 -15.12 5.79 6.30
N ILE A 53 -16.05 5.77 7.27
CA ILE A 53 -16.77 4.56 7.69
C ILE A 53 -17.53 3.96 6.50
N ARG A 54 -18.34 4.77 5.81
CA ARG A 54 -19.11 4.31 4.63
C ARG A 54 -18.21 3.74 3.54
N LEU A 55 -17.04 4.35 3.30
CA LEU A 55 -16.10 3.87 2.29
C LEU A 55 -15.44 2.55 2.72
N MET A 56 -15.09 2.41 3.99
CA MET A 56 -14.53 1.17 4.56
C MET A 56 -15.52 0.00 4.48
N ASP A 57 -16.81 0.26 4.69
CA ASP A 57 -17.86 -0.76 4.56
C ASP A 57 -18.11 -1.19 3.12
N ARG A 58 -18.10 -0.26 2.16
CA ARG A 58 -18.21 -0.59 0.73
C ARG A 58 -17.08 -1.48 0.21
N GLN A 59 -15.93 -1.46 0.88
CA GLN A 59 -14.77 -2.29 0.54
C GLN A 59 -14.66 -3.55 1.39
N ALA A 60 -15.60 -3.76 2.33
CA ALA A 60 -15.62 -4.98 3.11
C ALA A 60 -15.82 -6.20 2.17
N PRO A 61 -15.09 -7.31 2.39
CA PRO A 61 -15.30 -8.53 1.62
C PRO A 61 -16.78 -8.91 1.66
N THR A 62 -17.43 -8.93 0.49
CA THR A 62 -18.85 -9.29 0.39
C THR A 62 -18.95 -10.80 0.14
N PRO A 63 -19.61 -11.58 1.01
CA PRO A 63 -19.68 -13.05 0.86
C PRO A 63 -20.55 -13.51 -0.31
N THR A 64 -21.36 -12.62 -0.89
CA THR A 64 -22.54 -12.99 -1.69
C THR A 64 -22.53 -12.47 -3.13
N GLY A 65 -21.41 -11.94 -3.60
CA GLY A 65 -21.30 -11.49 -4.99
C GLY A 65 -21.33 -12.68 -5.94
N ARG A 66 -22.39 -12.82 -6.75
CA ARG A 66 -22.39 -13.77 -7.88
C ARG A 66 -21.22 -13.39 -8.80
N PRO A 67 -20.27 -14.30 -9.08
CA PRO A 67 -19.20 -14.00 -10.03
C PRO A 67 -19.81 -13.66 -11.39
N PRO A 68 -19.17 -12.78 -12.17
CA PRO A 68 -19.66 -12.43 -13.51
C PRO A 68 -19.91 -13.68 -14.35
N SER A 69 -20.94 -13.66 -15.20
CA SER A 69 -21.33 -14.80 -16.06
C SER A 69 -20.40 -15.00 -17.27
N GLY A 70 -19.14 -14.56 -17.20
CA GLY A 70 -18.17 -14.61 -18.28
C GLY A 70 -17.14 -13.47 -18.22
N PRO A 71 -16.16 -13.48 -19.13
CA PRO A 71 -15.23 -12.37 -19.27
C PRO A 71 -16.00 -11.11 -19.68
N ASN A 72 -15.66 -9.99 -19.05
CA ASN A 72 -16.27 -8.69 -19.34
C ASN A 72 -15.23 -7.57 -19.43
N GLY A 73 -13.93 -7.89 -19.37
CA GLY A 73 -12.85 -6.94 -19.50
C GLY A 73 -12.46 -6.31 -18.17
N ALA A 74 -12.65 -7.02 -17.05
CA ALA A 74 -12.35 -6.51 -15.73
C ALA A 74 -10.86 -6.10 -15.58
N TRP A 75 -9.94 -6.86 -16.15
CA TRP A 75 -8.53 -6.49 -16.14
C TRP A 75 -8.26 -5.28 -17.03
N LEU A 76 -8.80 -5.23 -18.25
CA LEU A 76 -8.63 -4.09 -19.16
C LEU A 76 -9.09 -2.77 -18.51
N ARG A 77 -10.27 -2.78 -17.87
CA ARG A 77 -10.79 -1.61 -17.14
C ARG A 77 -9.90 -1.20 -15.97
N TYR A 78 -9.28 -2.15 -15.27
CA TYR A 78 -8.36 -1.84 -14.17
C TYR A 78 -7.03 -1.29 -14.71
N ARG A 79 -6.42 -1.97 -15.69
CA ARG A 79 -5.17 -1.61 -16.36
C ARG A 79 -5.21 -0.19 -16.92
N ASN A 80 -6.29 0.17 -17.60
CA ASN A 80 -6.46 1.47 -18.27
C ASN A 80 -6.59 2.66 -17.30
N LYS A 81 -6.69 2.43 -15.98
CA LYS A 81 -6.60 3.51 -14.99
C LYS A 81 -5.18 3.98 -14.73
N PHE A 82 -4.19 3.13 -15.01
CA PHE A 82 -2.79 3.33 -14.63
C PHE A 82 -1.86 3.39 -15.84
N ILE A 83 -2.04 2.51 -16.81
CA ILE A 83 -1.16 2.44 -17.99
C ILE A 83 -1.79 3.26 -19.10
N THR A 84 -1.51 4.56 -19.07
CA THR A 84 -2.08 5.55 -20.00
C THR A 84 -0.98 6.38 -20.68
N PRO A 85 -1.26 7.01 -21.83
CA PRO A 85 -0.34 7.93 -22.49
C PRO A 85 0.14 9.09 -21.61
N ASP A 86 -0.65 9.51 -20.62
CA ASP A 86 -0.25 10.57 -19.68
C ASP A 86 0.63 10.04 -18.54
N ASN A 87 0.33 8.84 -18.02
CA ASN A 87 1.07 8.31 -16.87
C ASN A 87 2.47 7.85 -17.27
N ILE A 88 2.65 7.25 -18.44
CA ILE A 88 3.95 6.71 -18.86
C ILE A 88 5.04 7.81 -18.91
N PRO A 89 4.85 8.96 -19.58
CA PRO A 89 5.82 10.05 -19.57
C PRO A 89 6.07 10.63 -18.17
N ASN A 90 5.04 10.72 -17.33
CA ASN A 90 5.19 11.17 -15.94
C ASN A 90 6.07 10.22 -15.12
N GLY A 91 5.94 8.91 -15.34
CA GLY A 91 6.80 7.90 -14.74
C GLY A 91 8.24 7.96 -15.25
N VAL A 92 8.44 8.22 -16.56
CA VAL A 92 9.77 8.44 -17.14
C VAL A 92 10.42 9.67 -16.52
N ALA A 93 9.67 10.77 -16.35
CA ALA A 93 10.16 11.97 -15.71
C ALA A 93 10.57 11.72 -14.25
N PHE A 94 9.73 11.03 -13.47
CA PHE A 94 10.06 10.65 -12.09
C PHE A 94 11.31 9.76 -12.03
N TRP A 95 11.40 8.74 -12.88
CA TRP A 95 12.57 7.87 -12.94
C TRP A 95 13.83 8.68 -13.26
N ASN A 96 13.80 9.53 -14.28
CA ASN A 96 14.96 10.34 -14.66
C ASN A 96 15.37 11.32 -13.56
N GLN A 97 14.40 11.92 -12.86
CA GLN A 97 14.66 12.84 -11.77
C GLN A 97 15.34 12.17 -10.57
N TYR A 98 14.94 10.95 -10.22
CA TYR A 98 15.46 10.20 -9.07
C TYR A 98 16.29 8.98 -9.49
N ALA A 99 17.00 9.08 -10.62
CA ALA A 99 17.72 7.95 -11.21
C ALA A 99 18.78 7.39 -10.26
N ASP A 100 19.49 8.27 -9.54
CA ASP A 100 20.55 7.87 -8.60
C ASP A 100 19.99 7.18 -7.36
N ALA A 101 18.91 7.70 -6.77
CA ALA A 101 18.23 7.06 -5.66
C ALA A 101 17.66 5.68 -6.07
N LEU A 102 17.02 5.58 -7.24
CA LEU A 102 16.53 4.30 -7.76
C LEU A 102 17.64 3.29 -8.01
N ALA A 103 18.77 3.73 -8.60
CA ALA A 103 19.93 2.89 -8.82
C ALA A 103 20.55 2.40 -7.50
N ARG A 104 20.68 3.29 -6.52
CA ARG A 104 21.16 2.94 -5.17
C ARG A 104 20.21 1.98 -4.46
N ALA A 105 18.90 2.18 -4.56
CA ALA A 105 17.92 1.28 -3.98
C ALA A 105 18.01 -0.13 -4.59
N HIS A 106 18.23 -0.23 -5.90
CA HIS A 106 18.48 -1.50 -6.56
C HIS A 106 19.77 -2.18 -6.05
N GLN A 107 20.86 -1.44 -5.93
CA GLN A 107 22.13 -1.98 -5.42
C GLN A 107 22.01 -2.49 -3.98
N VAL A 108 21.36 -1.73 -3.10
CA VAL A 108 21.23 -2.06 -1.67
C VAL A 108 20.22 -3.16 -1.43
N TYR A 109 19.03 -3.07 -2.04
CA TYR A 109 17.89 -3.95 -1.71
C TYR A 109 17.59 -5.01 -2.77
N GLY A 110 18.12 -4.88 -3.98
CA GLY A 110 17.88 -5.81 -5.08
C GLY A 110 16.53 -5.66 -5.76
N VAL A 111 15.79 -4.60 -5.45
CA VAL A 111 14.50 -4.27 -6.05
C VAL A 111 14.76 -3.38 -7.27
N PRO A 112 14.37 -3.78 -8.49
CA PRO A 112 14.68 -3.04 -9.68
C PRO A 112 13.86 -1.74 -9.75
N PRO A 113 14.39 -0.66 -10.36
CA PRO A 113 13.73 0.64 -10.40
C PRO A 113 12.30 0.63 -10.95
N GLU A 114 12.01 -0.20 -11.95
CA GLU A 114 10.67 -0.32 -12.53
C GLU A 114 9.61 -0.74 -11.51
N ILE A 115 9.96 -1.55 -10.52
CA ILE A 115 9.02 -1.98 -9.47
C ILE A 115 8.73 -0.82 -8.53
N ILE A 116 9.76 -0.09 -8.11
CA ILE A 116 9.63 1.07 -7.22
C ILE A 116 8.81 2.18 -7.92
N VAL A 117 9.15 2.48 -9.18
CA VAL A 117 8.44 3.45 -10.02
C VAL A 117 6.99 3.02 -10.25
N GLY A 118 6.76 1.72 -10.47
CA GLY A 118 5.43 1.15 -10.63
C GLY A 118 4.57 1.29 -9.36
N ILE A 119 5.15 1.01 -8.18
CA ILE A 119 4.48 1.17 -6.88
C ILE A 119 4.08 2.62 -6.68
N ILE A 120 5.04 3.54 -6.71
CA ILE A 120 4.79 4.97 -6.47
C ILE A 120 3.82 5.55 -7.53
N GLY A 121 3.89 5.05 -8.76
CA GLY A 121 2.97 5.43 -9.85
C GLY A 121 1.53 4.99 -9.60
N VAL A 122 1.31 3.74 -9.18
CA VAL A 122 -0.03 3.21 -8.87
C VAL A 122 -0.59 3.84 -7.60
N GLU A 123 0.23 4.03 -6.57
CA GLU A 123 -0.20 4.55 -5.28
C GLU A 123 -0.58 6.04 -5.33
N THR A 124 0.27 6.88 -5.94
CA THR A 124 0.11 8.35 -5.84
C THR A 124 0.33 9.12 -7.13
N ARG A 125 0.53 8.42 -8.27
CA ARG A 125 0.95 9.05 -9.53
C ARG A 125 2.19 9.92 -9.34
N TRP A 126 3.18 9.36 -8.64
CA TRP A 126 4.45 10.03 -8.32
C TRP A 126 4.23 11.35 -7.57
N GLY A 127 3.48 11.29 -6.46
CA GLY A 127 3.25 12.42 -5.56
C GLY A 127 2.09 13.35 -5.93
N ARG A 128 1.47 13.20 -7.10
CA ARG A 128 0.35 14.06 -7.52
C ARG A 128 -0.93 13.83 -6.73
N VAL A 129 -1.13 12.62 -6.20
CA VAL A 129 -2.34 12.22 -5.47
C VAL A 129 -1.95 11.46 -4.19
N MET A 130 -1.47 12.19 -3.17
CA MET A 130 -1.07 11.59 -1.88
C MET A 130 -2.20 11.50 -0.84
N GLY A 131 -3.39 12.01 -1.19
CA GLY A 131 -4.52 12.14 -0.28
C GLY A 131 -4.59 13.51 0.40
N LYS A 132 -5.79 13.84 0.89
CA LYS A 132 -6.11 15.17 1.45
C LYS A 132 -6.70 15.08 2.86
N THR A 133 -6.91 13.88 3.38
CA THR A 133 -7.53 13.64 4.68
C THR A 133 -6.46 13.78 5.76
N ARG A 134 -6.73 14.47 6.87
CA ARG A 134 -5.85 14.41 8.04
C ARG A 134 -5.73 12.97 8.50
N ILE A 135 -4.51 12.48 8.63
CA ILE A 135 -4.27 11.07 8.98
C ILE A 135 -4.89 10.77 10.34
N ILE A 136 -4.76 11.70 11.30
CA ILE A 136 -5.37 11.56 12.61
C ILE A 136 -6.91 11.49 12.58
N ASP A 137 -7.58 12.26 11.70
CA ASP A 137 -9.04 12.19 11.55
C ASP A 137 -9.48 10.81 11.05
N ALA A 138 -8.78 10.29 10.03
CA ALA A 138 -9.05 8.97 9.47
C ALA A 138 -8.83 7.85 10.50
N LEU A 139 -7.66 7.85 11.15
CA LEU A 139 -7.28 6.81 12.10
C LEU A 139 -8.11 6.87 13.39
N ALA A 140 -8.42 8.05 13.93
CA ALA A 140 -9.30 8.18 15.09
C ALA A 140 -10.72 7.72 14.77
N THR A 141 -11.28 8.11 13.62
CA THR A 141 -12.60 7.64 13.17
C THR A 141 -12.64 6.10 13.12
N LEU A 142 -11.62 5.48 12.51
CA LEU A 142 -11.57 4.04 12.34
C LEU A 142 -11.17 3.27 13.62
N SER A 143 -10.52 3.93 14.58
CA SER A 143 -10.17 3.34 15.87
C SER A 143 -11.34 3.36 16.83
N PHE A 144 -12.07 4.48 16.89
CA PHE A 144 -13.04 4.75 17.95
C PHE A 144 -14.48 4.47 17.53
N ASP A 145 -14.80 4.54 16.24
CA ASP A 145 -16.17 4.42 15.73
C ASP A 145 -16.32 3.33 14.65
N TYR A 146 -15.32 2.45 14.47
CA TYR A 146 -15.39 1.35 13.49
C TYR A 146 -15.07 -0.03 14.10
N PRO A 147 -16.02 -0.66 14.82
CA PRO A 147 -15.78 -1.87 15.60
C PRO A 147 -15.13 -3.03 14.83
N ARG A 148 -15.49 -3.22 13.55
CA ARG A 148 -15.01 -4.34 12.72
C ARG A 148 -13.47 -4.41 12.63
N ARG A 149 -12.78 -3.26 12.68
CA ARG A 149 -11.31 -3.18 12.58
C ARG A 149 -10.68 -2.24 13.61
N ALA A 150 -11.40 -1.91 14.68
CA ALA A 150 -10.97 -0.94 15.69
C ALA A 150 -9.58 -1.26 16.25
N THR A 151 -9.32 -2.51 16.63
CA THR A 151 -8.01 -2.95 17.15
C THR A 151 -6.86 -2.67 16.17
N TYR A 152 -7.06 -2.97 14.88
CA TYR A 152 -6.05 -2.72 13.86
C TYR A 152 -5.76 -1.22 13.74
N PHE A 153 -6.80 -0.40 13.56
CA PHE A 153 -6.61 1.04 13.40
C PHE A 153 -6.13 1.74 14.67
N THR A 154 -6.43 1.19 15.84
CA THR A 154 -5.89 1.71 17.11
C THR A 154 -4.38 1.54 17.18
N GLY A 155 -3.83 0.41 16.72
CA GLY A 155 -2.38 0.21 16.60
C GLY A 155 -1.74 1.12 15.54
N GLU A 156 -2.44 1.40 14.44
CA GLU A 156 -1.99 2.39 13.44
C GLU A 156 -2.00 3.81 14.00
N LEU A 157 -3.04 4.22 14.74
CA LEU A 157 -3.13 5.54 15.39
C LEU A 157 -2.03 5.74 16.42
N GLU A 158 -1.79 4.73 17.26
CA GLU A 158 -0.68 4.71 18.22
C GLU A 158 0.66 4.91 17.52
N THR A 159 0.92 4.10 16.48
CA THR A 159 2.19 4.18 15.73
C THR A 159 2.33 5.52 15.03
N PHE A 160 1.23 6.08 14.51
CA PHE A 160 1.22 7.40 13.88
C PHE A 160 1.60 8.52 14.85
N LEU A 161 1.05 8.52 16.07
CA LEU A 161 1.40 9.55 17.09
C LEU A 161 2.85 9.40 17.56
N LEU A 162 3.34 8.17 17.69
CA LEU A 162 4.75 7.90 18.00
C LEU A 162 5.68 8.40 16.89
N MET A 163 5.33 8.14 15.63
CA MET A 163 6.04 8.67 14.47
C MET A 163 6.06 10.20 14.48
N ALA A 164 4.90 10.84 14.62
CA ALA A 164 4.79 12.29 14.63
C ALA A 164 5.67 12.92 15.73
N ARG A 165 5.67 12.33 16.94
CA ARG A 165 6.54 12.75 18.03
C ARG A 165 8.02 12.57 17.71
N LYS A 166 8.42 11.41 17.16
CA LYS A 166 9.81 11.09 16.81
C LYS A 166 10.36 12.05 15.74
N GLU A 167 9.57 12.29 14.71
CA GLU A 167 9.98 13.13 13.56
C GLU A 167 9.68 14.63 13.78
N GLY A 168 9.24 15.03 14.99
CA GLY A 168 8.97 16.44 15.32
C GLY A 168 7.85 17.07 14.49
N ARG A 169 6.86 16.29 14.06
CA ARG A 169 5.76 16.73 13.19
C ARG A 169 4.49 16.96 14.00
N ASP A 170 3.73 18.01 13.66
CA ASP A 170 2.37 18.17 14.17
C ASP A 170 1.46 17.07 13.57
N PRO A 171 0.85 16.18 14.38
CA PRO A 171 -0.06 15.16 13.87
C PRO A 171 -1.31 15.73 13.17
N LEU A 172 -1.67 16.99 13.41
CA LEU A 172 -2.79 17.68 12.75
C LEU A 172 -2.42 18.19 11.34
N ASP A 173 -1.14 18.23 10.98
CA ASP A 173 -0.66 18.70 9.67
C ASP A 173 -0.48 17.58 8.63
N LEU A 174 -0.33 16.34 9.07
CA LEU A 174 -0.08 15.22 8.17
C LEU A 174 -1.35 14.79 7.43
N ARG A 175 -1.24 14.69 6.09
CA ARG A 175 -2.35 14.33 5.19
C ARG A 175 -2.06 13.02 4.44
N GLY A 176 -3.11 12.25 4.19
CA GLY A 176 -3.02 10.95 3.55
C GLY A 176 -4.36 10.42 3.04
N SER A 177 -4.44 9.10 2.87
CA SER A 177 -5.66 8.41 2.46
C SER A 177 -6.74 8.40 3.54
N TYR A 178 -7.94 7.97 3.17
CA TYR A 178 -9.05 7.75 4.10
C TYR A 178 -8.77 6.63 5.12
N ALA A 179 -7.76 5.78 4.90
CA ALA A 179 -7.36 4.72 5.81
C ALA A 179 -6.11 5.07 6.62
N GLY A 180 -5.55 6.28 6.45
CA GLY A 180 -4.33 6.71 7.13
C GLY A 180 -3.03 6.31 6.43
N ALA A 181 -3.09 5.93 5.15
CA ALA A 181 -1.90 5.67 4.34
C ALA A 181 -1.22 6.98 3.91
N MET A 182 0.12 7.01 3.90
CA MET A 182 0.91 8.24 3.93
C MET A 182 1.96 8.32 2.82
N GLY A 183 2.19 9.54 2.31
CA GLY A 183 3.31 9.85 1.43
C GLY A 183 3.25 9.21 0.04
N TYR A 184 4.39 9.24 -0.67
CA TYR A 184 4.53 8.76 -2.06
C TYR A 184 4.17 7.28 -2.23
N GLY A 185 4.54 6.46 -1.25
CA GLY A 185 4.28 5.02 -1.25
C GLY A 185 2.97 4.61 -0.57
N GLN A 186 2.19 5.53 0.00
CA GLN A 186 1.00 5.19 0.80
C GLN A 186 1.29 4.15 1.90
N PHE A 187 2.36 4.37 2.66
CA PHE A 187 2.70 3.53 3.81
C PHE A 187 1.68 3.73 4.94
N MET A 188 1.21 2.63 5.53
CA MET A 188 0.52 2.68 6.82
C MET A 188 1.53 3.01 7.94
N PRO A 189 1.11 3.61 9.07
CA PRO A 189 2.00 3.91 10.19
C PRO A 189 2.85 2.73 10.67
N THR A 190 2.29 1.51 10.75
CA THR A 190 3.07 0.32 11.08
C THR A 190 4.12 -0.01 10.01
N SER A 191 3.80 0.18 8.74
CA SER A 191 4.79 0.01 7.66
C SER A 191 5.89 1.06 7.72
N PHE A 192 5.57 2.30 8.13
CA PHE A 192 6.60 3.32 8.39
C PHE A 192 7.57 2.83 9.46
N LYS A 193 7.03 2.42 10.62
CA LYS A 193 7.83 1.95 11.74
C LYS A 193 8.75 0.78 11.36
N ASP A 194 8.23 -0.18 10.60
CA ASP A 194 8.93 -1.44 10.37
C ASP A 194 9.86 -1.40 9.14
N TYR A 195 9.57 -0.55 8.15
CA TYR A 195 10.25 -0.62 6.84
C TYR A 195 10.73 0.71 6.29
N ALA A 196 10.28 1.86 6.80
CA ALA A 196 10.75 3.14 6.27
C ALA A 196 12.21 3.39 6.68
N VAL A 197 12.95 4.04 5.78
CA VAL A 197 14.38 4.32 5.95
C VAL A 197 14.67 5.76 5.53
N ASP A 198 15.58 6.40 6.26
CA ASP A 198 16.22 7.65 5.86
C ASP A 198 17.16 7.30 4.70
N PHE A 199 16.69 7.55 3.49
CA PHE A 199 17.40 7.17 2.28
C PHE A 199 18.15 8.35 1.67
N ASN A 200 17.77 9.58 1.96
CA ASN A 200 18.53 10.76 1.53
C ASN A 200 19.70 11.09 2.49
N GLY A 201 19.71 10.52 3.70
CA GLY A 201 20.77 10.65 4.70
C GLY A 201 20.71 11.94 5.53
N ASP A 202 19.56 12.60 5.61
CA ASP A 202 19.41 13.87 6.33
C ASP A 202 19.12 13.72 7.85
N GLY A 203 19.01 12.48 8.33
CA GLY A 203 18.76 12.14 9.73
C GLY A 203 17.27 11.97 10.07
N HIS A 204 16.36 12.19 9.11
CA HIS A 204 14.92 12.06 9.29
C HIS A 204 14.33 11.03 8.33
N ILE A 205 13.16 10.48 8.68
CA ILE A 205 12.41 9.62 7.76
C ILE A 205 11.13 10.35 7.36
N ASN A 206 11.08 10.83 6.11
CA ASN A 206 9.97 11.61 5.59
C ASN A 206 9.31 10.91 4.40
N LEU A 207 8.14 10.29 4.61
CA LEU A 207 7.40 9.61 3.52
C LEU A 207 6.91 10.54 2.39
N TRP A 208 6.94 11.85 2.61
CA TRP A 208 6.67 12.87 1.59
C TRP A 208 7.95 13.36 0.88
N ASP A 209 9.11 12.85 1.26
CA ASP A 209 10.33 12.96 0.47
C ASP A 209 10.40 11.76 -0.51
N PRO A 210 10.66 12.01 -1.80
CA PRO A 210 10.69 10.96 -2.82
C PRO A 210 11.87 9.99 -2.67
N GLU A 211 13.04 10.42 -2.19
CA GLU A 211 14.19 9.53 -2.00
C GLU A 211 13.95 8.57 -0.84
N ASP A 212 13.46 9.07 0.29
CA ASP A 212 13.05 8.24 1.43
C ASP A 212 11.96 7.25 1.03
N ALA A 213 10.97 7.70 0.24
CA ALA A 213 9.94 6.81 -0.26
C ALA A 213 10.50 5.70 -1.19
N ILE A 214 11.45 6.02 -2.07
CA ILE A 214 12.14 5.04 -2.92
C ILE A 214 12.85 3.99 -2.07
N GLY A 215 13.66 4.43 -1.11
CA GLY A 215 14.39 3.54 -0.21
C GLY A 215 13.45 2.68 0.64
N SER A 216 12.40 3.28 1.18
CA SER A 216 11.40 2.62 2.02
C SER A 216 10.62 1.56 1.25
N VAL A 217 10.17 1.85 0.03
CA VAL A 217 9.53 0.85 -0.84
C VAL A 217 10.49 -0.29 -1.13
N ALA A 218 11.75 0.00 -1.47
CA ALA A 218 12.74 -1.04 -1.75
C ALA A 218 13.02 -1.92 -0.52
N ASN A 219 13.16 -1.33 0.66
CA ASN A 219 13.36 -2.06 1.91
C ASN A 219 12.14 -2.93 2.27
N TYR A 220 10.92 -2.41 2.08
CA TYR A 220 9.68 -3.16 2.26
C TYR A 220 9.67 -4.43 1.39
N PHE A 221 10.00 -4.29 0.11
CA PHE A 221 10.02 -5.41 -0.83
C PHE A 221 11.07 -6.46 -0.46
N ARG A 222 12.29 -6.04 -0.10
CA ARG A 222 13.32 -6.94 0.43
C ARG A 222 12.84 -7.70 1.66
N ALA A 223 12.25 -7.00 2.63
CA ALA A 223 11.74 -7.59 3.86
C ALA A 223 10.60 -8.61 3.61
N HIS A 224 9.85 -8.43 2.52
CA HIS A 224 8.78 -9.34 2.09
C HIS A 224 9.24 -10.40 1.08
N GLY A 225 10.54 -10.65 1.01
CA GLY A 225 11.12 -11.79 0.28
C GLY A 225 11.32 -11.56 -1.21
N TRP A 226 11.46 -10.32 -1.66
CA TRP A 226 11.84 -10.04 -3.05
C TRP A 226 13.14 -10.76 -3.41
N GLN A 227 13.10 -11.52 -4.51
CA GLN A 227 14.23 -12.24 -5.06
C GLN A 227 14.85 -11.41 -6.19
N ARG A 228 16.08 -10.94 -5.96
CA ARG A 228 16.86 -10.19 -6.95
C ARG A 228 16.96 -10.99 -8.26
N ASP A 229 16.77 -10.30 -9.38
CA ASP A 229 16.87 -10.82 -10.76
C ASP A 229 15.92 -11.98 -11.12
N ALA A 230 15.00 -12.36 -10.22
CA ALA A 230 13.99 -13.37 -10.48
C ALA A 230 12.76 -12.77 -11.19
N PRO A 231 12.14 -13.52 -12.13
CA PRO A 231 10.96 -13.04 -12.84
C PRO A 231 9.76 -12.85 -11.91
N VAL A 232 8.88 -11.91 -12.28
CA VAL A 232 7.66 -11.61 -11.52
C VAL A 232 6.57 -12.64 -11.85
N ALA A 233 6.21 -12.77 -13.12
CA ALA A 233 5.24 -13.73 -13.60
C ALA A 233 5.54 -14.08 -15.07
N ILE A 234 5.13 -15.28 -15.50
CA ILE A 234 5.33 -15.76 -16.87
C ILE A 234 3.97 -15.99 -17.53
N PRO A 235 3.70 -15.45 -18.74
CA PRO A 235 2.46 -15.74 -19.44
C PRO A 235 2.33 -17.24 -19.75
N ALA A 236 1.09 -17.73 -19.77
CA ALA A 236 0.79 -19.10 -20.16
C ALA A 236 0.12 -19.13 -21.54
N SER A 237 0.48 -20.12 -22.35
CA SER A 237 -0.34 -20.60 -23.47
C SER A 237 -1.34 -21.63 -22.95
N GLY A 238 -2.52 -21.70 -23.56
CA GLY A 238 -3.60 -22.62 -23.16
C GLY A 238 -4.63 -21.99 -22.22
N GLN A 239 -5.54 -22.82 -21.71
CA GLN A 239 -6.66 -22.40 -20.85
C GLN A 239 -6.88 -23.43 -19.74
N ALA A 240 -7.16 -22.96 -18.52
CA ALA A 240 -7.51 -23.81 -17.39
C ALA A 240 -8.79 -23.30 -16.68
N PRO A 241 -9.96 -23.33 -17.36
CA PRO A 241 -11.18 -22.66 -16.88
C PRO A 241 -11.75 -23.23 -15.58
N LEU A 242 -11.45 -24.51 -15.29
CA LEU A 242 -11.96 -25.23 -14.11
C LEU A 242 -11.04 -25.11 -12.89
N MET A 243 -9.82 -24.60 -13.04
CA MET A 243 -8.90 -24.45 -11.93
C MET A 243 -9.18 -23.18 -11.13
N GLU A 244 -9.08 -23.30 -9.80
CA GLU A 244 -9.08 -22.13 -8.92
C GLU A 244 -7.89 -21.23 -9.30
N ASN A 245 -8.10 -19.92 -9.27
CA ASN A 245 -7.12 -18.93 -9.68
C ASN A 245 -7.06 -17.78 -8.67
N GLY A 246 -5.97 -17.03 -8.72
CA GLY A 246 -5.69 -15.91 -7.82
C GLY A 246 -4.31 -16.06 -7.18
N PHE A 247 -3.76 -14.94 -6.71
CA PHE A 247 -2.38 -14.86 -6.19
C PHE A 247 -2.10 -15.75 -4.95
N LYS A 248 -3.16 -16.25 -4.28
CA LYS A 248 -3.06 -17.18 -3.14
C LYS A 248 -2.99 -18.66 -3.54
N THR A 249 -3.35 -19.00 -4.78
CA THR A 249 -3.28 -20.39 -5.25
C THR A 249 -1.84 -20.88 -5.30
N ARG A 250 -1.64 -22.20 -5.18
CA ARG A 250 -0.33 -22.85 -5.24
C ARG A 250 -0.47 -24.17 -5.97
N TYR A 251 0.21 -24.29 -7.11
CA TYR A 251 0.25 -25.49 -7.94
C TYR A 251 1.68 -25.83 -8.31
N THR A 252 1.97 -27.11 -8.50
CA THR A 252 3.21 -27.52 -9.18
C THR A 252 3.10 -27.16 -10.67
N VAL A 253 4.24 -26.91 -11.32
CA VAL A 253 4.28 -26.64 -12.77
C VAL A 253 3.67 -27.80 -13.56
N GLY A 254 3.97 -29.05 -13.17
CA GLY A 254 3.41 -30.24 -13.81
C GLY A 254 1.88 -30.34 -13.70
N ALA A 255 1.28 -29.89 -12.59
CA ALA A 255 -0.18 -29.87 -12.45
C ALA A 255 -0.83 -28.86 -13.41
N LEU A 256 -0.22 -27.69 -13.59
CA LEU A 256 -0.70 -26.69 -14.56
C LEU A 256 -0.51 -27.17 -16.01
N GLN A 257 0.59 -27.86 -16.30
CA GLN A 257 0.82 -28.49 -17.61
C GLN A 257 -0.20 -29.58 -17.91
N ALA A 258 -0.50 -30.44 -16.95
CA ALA A 258 -1.55 -31.46 -17.08
C ALA A 258 -2.94 -30.85 -17.27
N ALA A 259 -3.17 -29.64 -16.75
CA ALA A 259 -4.39 -28.86 -16.98
C ALA A 259 -4.40 -28.09 -18.32
N GLY A 260 -3.36 -28.24 -19.16
CA GLY A 260 -3.30 -27.67 -20.50
C GLY A 260 -2.57 -26.32 -20.59
N LEU A 261 -1.84 -25.90 -19.56
CA LEU A 261 -1.07 -24.65 -19.57
C LEU A 261 0.42 -24.87 -19.81
N THR A 262 1.00 -24.15 -20.76
CA THR A 262 2.45 -24.15 -21.01
C THR A 262 3.06 -22.76 -20.76
N PRO A 263 4.17 -22.63 -20.02
CA PRO A 263 4.79 -21.34 -19.78
C PRO A 263 5.44 -20.80 -21.06
N GLN A 264 5.26 -19.51 -21.35
CA GLN A 264 5.87 -18.82 -22.49
C GLN A 264 7.29 -18.28 -22.19
N GLY A 265 7.92 -18.76 -21.12
CA GLY A 265 9.23 -18.31 -20.67
C GLY A 265 9.79 -19.23 -19.59
N ALA A 266 11.04 -18.99 -19.19
CA ALA A 266 11.68 -19.76 -18.14
C ALA A 266 11.04 -19.45 -16.77
N LEU A 267 10.62 -20.49 -16.06
CA LEU A 267 10.09 -20.40 -14.69
C LEU A 267 11.20 -20.40 -13.62
N GLY A 268 12.47 -20.44 -14.03
CA GLY A 268 13.59 -20.61 -13.11
C GLY A 268 13.54 -21.98 -12.40
N HIS A 269 13.94 -21.99 -11.13
CA HIS A 269 13.94 -23.19 -10.27
C HIS A 269 12.66 -23.33 -9.43
N ASP A 270 11.64 -22.51 -9.68
CA ASP A 270 10.44 -22.49 -8.86
C ASP A 270 9.59 -23.74 -9.08
N GLN A 271 9.37 -24.49 -7.98
CA GLN A 271 8.60 -25.73 -8.00
C GLN A 271 7.10 -25.50 -7.79
N GLN A 272 6.73 -24.33 -7.25
CA GLN A 272 5.34 -23.95 -7.00
C GLN A 272 5.06 -22.53 -7.44
N VAL A 273 3.94 -22.37 -8.14
CA VAL A 273 3.49 -21.10 -8.70
C VAL A 273 2.01 -20.89 -8.41
N SER A 274 1.56 -19.64 -8.45
CA SER A 274 0.12 -19.32 -8.46
C SER A 274 -0.43 -19.34 -9.88
N LEU A 275 -1.69 -19.77 -10.03
CA LEU A 275 -2.42 -19.62 -11.28
C LEU A 275 -3.12 -18.26 -11.28
N LEU A 276 -2.65 -17.33 -12.09
CA LEU A 276 -3.29 -16.04 -12.27
C LEU A 276 -4.18 -16.09 -13.51
N ARG A 277 -5.32 -15.39 -13.44
CA ARG A 277 -6.26 -15.26 -14.55
C ARG A 277 -6.69 -13.81 -14.69
N LEU A 278 -6.47 -13.23 -15.87
CA LEU A 278 -6.86 -11.86 -16.21
C LEU A 278 -8.01 -11.90 -17.21
N ASP A 279 -9.06 -11.13 -16.93
CA ASP A 279 -10.23 -11.01 -17.79
C ASP A 279 -9.99 -9.95 -18.89
N MET A 280 -9.76 -10.43 -20.11
CA MET A 280 -9.47 -9.62 -21.30
C MET A 280 -10.72 -9.20 -22.07
N GLY A 281 -11.94 -9.47 -21.57
CA GLY A 281 -13.19 -9.12 -22.25
C GLY A 281 -13.71 -10.23 -23.13
N SER A 282 -12.99 -10.61 -24.17
CA SER A 282 -13.35 -11.74 -25.04
C SER A 282 -12.85 -13.08 -24.51
N GLU A 283 -11.81 -13.07 -23.68
CA GLU A 283 -11.09 -14.26 -23.24
C GLU A 283 -10.45 -14.08 -21.85
N TYR A 284 -9.89 -15.17 -21.34
CA TYR A 284 -9.04 -15.14 -20.15
C TYR A 284 -7.58 -15.37 -20.53
N GLN A 285 -6.70 -14.51 -20.02
CA GLN A 285 -5.26 -14.71 -20.11
C GLN A 285 -4.75 -15.33 -18.80
N TYR A 286 -4.01 -16.43 -18.92
CA TYR A 286 -3.44 -17.13 -17.76
C TYR A 286 -1.95 -16.82 -17.60
N TRP A 287 -1.49 -16.82 -16.34
CA TRP A 287 -0.09 -16.59 -16.00
C TRP A 287 0.34 -17.51 -14.86
N PHE A 288 1.62 -17.88 -14.89
CA PHE A 288 2.35 -18.47 -13.78
C PHE A 288 2.86 -17.33 -12.90
N GLY A 289 2.18 -17.07 -11.78
CA GLY A 289 2.61 -16.06 -10.82
C GLY A 289 3.69 -16.61 -9.89
N LEU A 290 4.90 -16.04 -9.97
CA LEU A 290 6.10 -16.49 -9.26
C LEU A 290 6.24 -15.80 -7.89
N PRO A 291 7.24 -16.15 -7.05
CA PRO A 291 7.40 -15.57 -5.72
C PRO A 291 7.40 -14.03 -5.70
N ASN A 292 8.08 -13.39 -6.67
CA ASN A 292 8.11 -11.93 -6.77
C ASN A 292 6.74 -11.29 -7.06
N PHE A 293 5.86 -11.96 -7.81
CA PHE A 293 4.47 -11.49 -7.96
C PHE A 293 3.75 -11.51 -6.61
N TYR A 294 3.93 -12.57 -5.82
CA TYR A 294 3.36 -12.66 -4.49
C TYR A 294 3.93 -11.57 -3.56
N THR A 295 5.22 -11.26 -3.65
CA THR A 295 5.84 -10.13 -2.91
C THR A 295 5.18 -8.79 -3.24
N ILE A 296 4.88 -8.50 -4.52
CA ILE A 296 4.13 -7.28 -4.88
C ILE A 296 2.75 -7.27 -4.22
N THR A 297 2.06 -8.42 -4.16
CA THR A 297 0.74 -8.49 -3.48
C THR A 297 0.81 -8.27 -1.98
N ARG A 298 2.00 -8.33 -1.35
CA ARG A 298 2.13 -7.98 0.08
C ARG A 298 1.89 -6.51 0.34
N TYR A 299 2.22 -5.66 -0.63
CA TYR A 299 1.94 -4.23 -0.59
C TYR A 299 0.43 -3.93 -0.65
N ASN A 300 -0.28 -4.63 -1.55
CA ASN A 300 -1.75 -4.62 -1.62
C ASN A 300 -2.26 -5.98 -2.14
N HIS A 301 -3.12 -6.62 -1.36
CA HIS A 301 -3.59 -8.01 -1.55
C HIS A 301 -4.54 -8.20 -2.75
N SER A 302 -4.07 -7.91 -3.97
CA SER A 302 -4.86 -7.96 -5.21
C SER A 302 -4.02 -8.37 -6.42
N THR A 303 -4.51 -9.33 -7.20
CA THR A 303 -3.89 -9.74 -8.48
C THR A 303 -3.85 -8.57 -9.48
N HIS A 304 -4.94 -7.82 -9.61
CA HIS A 304 -4.99 -6.67 -10.53
C HIS A 304 -4.00 -5.57 -10.11
N TYR A 305 -3.86 -5.32 -8.81
CA TYR A 305 -2.89 -4.36 -8.29
C TYR A 305 -1.47 -4.76 -8.68
N ALA A 306 -1.06 -5.98 -8.34
CA ALA A 306 0.31 -6.44 -8.58
C ALA A 306 0.66 -6.46 -10.07
N MET A 307 -0.27 -6.89 -10.91
CA MET A 307 -0.09 -6.86 -12.36
C MET A 307 -0.01 -5.42 -12.90
N ALA A 308 -0.80 -4.48 -12.37
CA ALA A 308 -0.76 -3.08 -12.81
C ALA A 308 0.54 -2.38 -12.40
N VAL A 309 1.01 -2.60 -11.17
CA VAL A 309 2.31 -2.11 -10.69
C VAL A 309 3.43 -2.58 -11.63
N TRP A 310 3.50 -3.89 -11.86
CA TRP A 310 4.55 -4.47 -12.67
C TRP A 310 4.49 -3.98 -14.13
N GLN A 311 3.33 -4.06 -14.78
CA GLN A 311 3.19 -3.64 -16.18
C GLN A 311 3.36 -2.13 -16.37
N LEU A 312 2.98 -1.29 -15.40
CA LEU A 312 3.26 0.15 -15.43
C LEU A 312 4.77 0.41 -15.39
N GLY A 313 5.47 -0.25 -14.46
CA GLY A 313 6.93 -0.18 -14.34
C GLY A 313 7.64 -0.58 -15.64
N GLU A 314 7.23 -1.70 -16.24
CA GLU A 314 7.78 -2.14 -17.52
C GLU A 314 7.49 -1.14 -18.65
N ALA A 315 6.26 -0.60 -18.72
CA ALA A 315 5.90 0.38 -19.74
C ALA A 315 6.75 1.65 -19.62
N VAL A 316 6.99 2.14 -18.41
CA VAL A 316 7.89 3.27 -18.15
C VAL A 316 9.34 2.92 -18.53
N SER A 317 9.83 1.74 -18.14
CA SER A 317 11.19 1.26 -18.48
C SER A 317 11.41 1.14 -19.99
N ARG A 318 10.41 0.66 -20.75
CA ARG A 318 10.46 0.59 -22.21
C ARG A 318 10.48 1.99 -22.84
N ALA A 319 9.56 2.86 -22.43
CA ALA A 319 9.50 4.24 -22.91
C ALA A 319 10.80 5.01 -22.65
N ARG A 320 11.39 4.85 -21.46
CA ARG A 320 12.68 5.46 -21.08
C ARG A 320 13.84 4.99 -21.97
N ARG A 321 13.79 3.76 -22.50
CA ARG A 321 14.80 3.20 -23.41
C ARG A 321 14.58 3.59 -24.88
N GLY A 322 13.56 4.40 -25.20
CA GLY A 322 13.21 4.74 -26.57
C GLY A 322 12.40 3.66 -27.30
N ASN A 323 12.01 2.59 -26.61
CA ASN A 323 11.12 1.56 -27.15
C ASN A 323 9.68 1.99 -26.85
N VAL A 324 9.12 2.85 -27.71
CA VAL A 324 7.70 3.22 -27.65
C VAL A 324 6.87 2.09 -28.27
N PHE A 325 5.74 1.77 -27.65
CA PHE A 325 4.80 0.72 -28.07
C PHE A 325 4.17 0.98 -29.44
#